data_AF-A0A4Q3H677-F1
#
_entry.id   AF-A0A4Q3H677-F1
#
_cell.length_a   1.000
_cell.length_b   1.000
_cell.length_c   1.000
_cell.angle_alpha   90.00
_cell.angle_beta   90.00
_cell.angle_gamma   90.00
#
_symmetry.space_group_name_H-M   'P 1'
#
loop_
_entity.id
_entity.type
_entity.pdbx_description
1 polymer ?
#
loop_
_entity_poly.entity_id
_entity_poly.type
_entity_poly.pdbx_seq_one_letter_code
_entity_poly.pdbx_strand_id
1 'polypeptide(L)' 'MKRSDVDTALEVMRGLFPETPLQYNQHLSNRFGADIWLKREDLTPVRSYKIRGAFN' A
#
# COMPACT_ATOMS: atom_id res chain seq x y z
N MET A 1 7.38 18.83 1.72
CA MET A 1 7.49 17.40 2.04
C MET A 1 8.81 16.88 1.53
N LYS A 2 9.68 16.44 2.43
CA LYS A 2 10.96 15.81 2.15
C LYS A 2 10.79 14.30 2.23
N ARG A 3 11.71 13.55 1.62
CA ARG A 3 11.76 12.08 1.75
C ARG A 3 11.75 11.63 3.21
N SER A 4 12.45 12.37 4.07
CA SER A 4 12.48 12.16 5.53
C SER A 4 11.10 12.17 6.19
N ASP A 5 10.16 12.96 5.66
CA ASP A 5 8.80 13.05 6.21
C ASP A 5 8.05 11.74 5.93
N VAL A 6 8.27 11.13 4.76
CA VAL A 6 7.71 9.82 4.38
C VAL A 6 8.34 8.69 5.19
N ASP A 7 9.65 8.75 5.44
CA ASP A 7 10.35 7.74 6.22
C ASP A 7 9.85 7.73 7.68
N THR A 8 9.67 8.91 8.29
CA THR A 8 9.07 9.05 9.62
C THR A 8 7.65 8.50 9.66
N ALA A 9 6.82 8.88 8.68
CA ALA A 9 5.46 8.38 8.55
C ALA A 9 5.42 6.85 8.41
N LEU A 10 6.35 6.25 7.67
CA LEU A 10 6.45 4.81 7.51
C LEU A 10 6.70 4.11 8.85
N GLU A 11 7.60 4.63 9.68
CA GLU A 11 7.90 4.07 11.01
C GLU A 11 6.66 4.09 11.91
N VAL A 12 5.96 5.22 11.98
CA VAL A 12 4.72 5.36 12.75
C VAL A 12 3.64 4.40 12.23
N MET A 13 3.43 4.35 10.90
CA MET A 13 2.40 3.53 10.29
C MET A 13 2.63 2.03 10.50
N ARG A 14 3.88 1.57 10.51
CA ARG A 14 4.21 0.14 10.75
C ARG A 14 3.86 -0.32 12.16
N GLY A 15 3.83 0.58 13.14
CA GLY A 15 3.36 0.27 14.49
C GLY A 15 1.84 0.14 14.61
N LEU A 16 1.09 0.82 13.73
CA LEU A 16 -0.38 0.89 13.79
C LEU A 16 -1.06 -0.14 12.89
N PHE A 17 -0.50 -0.39 11.69
CA PHE A 17 -1.09 -1.27 10.70
C PHE A 17 -0.04 -2.19 10.10
N PRO A 18 -0.33 -3.50 9.95
CA PRO A 18 0.54 -4.38 9.20
C PRO A 18 0.61 -3.94 7.73
N GLU A 19 1.67 -4.38 7.05
CA GLU A 19 1.80 -4.14 5.61
C GLU A 19 0.70 -4.88 4.84
N THR A 20 0.04 -4.18 3.92
CA THR A 20 -0.92 -4.78 2.99
C THR A 20 -0.17 -5.57 1.92
N PRO A 21 -0.69 -6.73 1.49
CA PRO A 21 0.04 -7.58 0.56
C PRO A 21 0.18 -6.91 -0.82
N LEU A 22 1.31 -7.17 -1.47
CA LEU A 22 1.51 -6.93 -2.90
C LEU A 22 1.24 -8.26 -3.62
N GLN A 23 0.17 -8.32 -4.40
CA GLN A 23 -0.32 -9.57 -4.99
C GLN A 23 -0.12 -9.56 -6.51
N TYR A 24 0.49 -10.60 -7.04
CA TYR A 24 0.60 -10.80 -8.48
C TYR A 24 -0.78 -11.05 -9.08
N ASN A 25 -1.09 -10.38 -10.20
CA ASN A 25 -2.33 -10.58 -10.93
C ASN A 25 -2.06 -11.26 -12.27
N GLN A 26 -2.24 -12.57 -12.31
CA GLN A 26 -1.98 -13.38 -13.51
C GLN A 26 -2.86 -12.98 -14.70
N HIS A 27 -4.14 -12.67 -14.48
CA HIS A 27 -5.05 -12.29 -15.56
C HIS A 27 -4.63 -11.00 -16.26
N LEU A 28 -4.37 -9.95 -15.49
CA LEU A 28 -3.91 -8.66 -16.03
C LEU A 28 -2.54 -8.81 -16.66
N SER A 29 -1.64 -9.56 -16.01
CA SER A 29 -0.29 -9.77 -16.53
C SER A 29 -0.31 -10.44 -17.90
N ASN A 30 -1.11 -11.49 -18.07
CA ASN A 30 -1.30 -12.16 -19.36
C ASN A 30 -1.94 -11.24 -20.40
N ARG A 31 -2.93 -10.42 -19.99
CA ARG A 31 -3.64 -9.52 -20.89
C ARG A 31 -2.74 -8.41 -21.47
N PHE A 32 -1.82 -7.90 -20.67
CA PHE A 32 -0.98 -6.76 -21.04
C PHE A 32 0.47 -7.14 -21.35
N GLY A 33 0.85 -8.41 -21.22
CA GLY A 33 2.21 -8.89 -21.47
C GLY A 33 3.24 -8.26 -20.52
N ALA A 34 2.86 -8.01 -19.26
CA ALA A 34 3.68 -7.31 -18.27
C ALA A 34 3.45 -7.89 -16.87
N ASP A 35 4.40 -7.70 -15.94
CA ASP A 35 4.22 -8.13 -14.55
C ASP A 35 3.36 -7.13 -13.77
N ILE A 36 2.07 -7.45 -13.62
CA ILE A 36 1.12 -6.59 -12.92
C ILE A 36 0.91 -7.08 -11.50
N TRP A 37 1.22 -6.20 -10.55
CA TRP A 37 1.07 -6.40 -9.12
C TRP A 37 0.06 -5.41 -8.54
N LEU A 38 -0.77 -5.89 -7.61
CA LEU A 38 -1.79 -5.10 -6.94
C LEU A 38 -1.39 -4.87 -5.48
N LYS A 39 -1.23 -3.61 -5.08
CA LYS A 39 -1.08 -3.25 -3.66
C LYS A 39 -2.46 -3.19 -3.00
N ARG A 40 -2.74 -4.11 -2.11
CA ARG A 40 -4.08 -4.36 -1.55
C ARG A 40 -4.46 -3.41 -0.40
N GLU A 41 -4.44 -2.10 -0.65
CA GLU A 41 -4.88 -1.09 0.33
C GLU A 41 -6.38 -1.19 0.69
N ASP A 42 -7.15 -1.90 -0.12
CA ASP A 42 -8.55 -2.25 0.16
C ASP A 42 -8.71 -3.21 1.37
N LEU A 43 -7.64 -3.90 1.77
CA LEU A 43 -7.64 -4.78 2.95
C LEU A 43 -7.41 -4.03 4.27
N THR A 44 -7.20 -2.71 4.23
CA THR A 44 -7.14 -1.87 5.44
C THR A 44 -8.53 -1.72 6.08
N PRO A 45 -8.62 -1.36 7.39
CA PRO A 45 -9.91 -1.27 8.09
C PRO A 45 -10.97 -0.35 7.43
N VAL A 46 -10.53 0.73 6.78
CA VAL A 46 -11.43 1.67 6.06
C VAL A 46 -11.48 1.41 4.55
N ARG A 47 -10.93 0.27 4.11
CA ARG A 47 -10.88 -0.19 2.71
C ARG A 47 -10.27 0.82 1.74
N SER A 48 -9.38 1.68 2.23
CA SER A 48 -8.68 2.66 1.42
C SER A 48 -7.40 3.11 2.12
N TYR A 49 -6.46 3.65 1.34
CA TYR A 49 -5.21 4.18 1.85
C TYR A 49 -5.38 5.41 2.78
N LYS A 50 -6.58 6.03 2.81
CA LYS A 50 -6.81 7.32 3.47
C LYS A 50 -6.58 7.30 4.98
N ILE A 51 -6.77 6.15 5.63
CA ILE A 51 -6.49 6.04 7.07
C ILE A 51 -5.03 6.32 7.39
N ARG A 52 -4.09 6.01 6.48
CA ARG A 52 -2.67 6.28 6.70
C ARG A 52 -2.37 7.78 6.80
N GLY A 53 -3.04 8.60 5.99
CA GLY A 53 -2.90 10.05 6.05
C GLY A 53 -3.63 10.68 7.24
N ALA A 54 -4.63 10.01 7.81
CA ALA A 54 -5.34 10.52 8.99
C ALA A 54 -4.50 10.41 10.28
N PHE A 55 -3.46 9.57 10.29
CA PHE A 55 -2.56 9.36 11.43
C PHE A 55 -1.18 10.03 11.27
N ASN A 56 -0.92 10.73 10.17
CA ASN A 56 0.35 11.40 9.87
C ASN A 56 0.20 12.92 9.81
#